data_AF-A0A1M4U2K7-F1
#
_entry.id   AF-A0A1M4U2K7-F1
#
_cell.length_a   1.000
_cell.length_b   1.000
_cell.length_c   1.000
_cell.angle_alpha   90.00
_cell.angle_beta   90.00
_cell.angle_gamma   90.00
#
_symmetry.space_group_name_H-M   'P 1'
#
loop_
_entity.id
_entity.type
_entity.pdbx_description
1 polymer ?
#
loop_
_entity_poly.entity_id
_entity_poly.type
_entity_poly.pdbx_seq_one_letter_code
_entity_poly.pdbx_strand_id
1 'polypeptide(L)'
;MLQQRKKDYLQRLIEEFFAKLQQLRQSQESADKEEQKEIIGDCLSFFQSHFGTKQSDTAAMIIEKIADAELLEQYAKILLTKYEIVDLKEIDQLYIALDLVRYLEVYDKTYSWDRTILKEDLLRILDTPDEN
;
A
#
# COMPACT_ATOMS: atom_id res chain seq x y z
N MET A 1 -19.48 3.64 -17.69
CA MET A 1 -19.49 4.98 -17.08
C MET A 1 -19.63 4.97 -15.56
N LEU A 2 -20.59 4.25 -14.96
CA LEU A 2 -20.75 4.22 -13.49
C LEU A 2 -19.56 3.58 -12.75
N GLN A 3 -19.01 2.49 -13.30
CA GLN A 3 -17.83 1.80 -12.74
C GLN A 3 -16.55 2.65 -12.81
N GLN A 4 -16.34 3.39 -13.91
CA GLN A 4 -15.21 4.32 -14.02
C GLN A 4 -15.29 5.45 -12.98
N ARG A 5 -16.46 6.10 -12.85
CA ARG A 5 -16.65 7.15 -11.83
C ARG A 5 -16.43 6.64 -10.41
N LYS A 6 -16.83 5.39 -10.13
CA LYS A 6 -16.55 4.74 -8.86
C LYS A 6 -15.05 4.52 -8.68
N LYS A 7 -14.34 4.02 -9.69
CA LYS A 7 -12.88 3.88 -9.68
C LYS A 7 -12.20 5.22 -9.40
N ASP A 8 -12.51 6.25 -10.18
CA ASP A 8 -11.90 7.59 -10.04
C ASP A 8 -12.13 8.17 -8.64
N TYR A 9 -13.32 7.96 -8.06
CA TYR A 9 -13.61 8.35 -6.69
C TYR A 9 -12.76 7.61 -5.66
N LEU A 10 -12.65 6.28 -5.79
CA LEU A 10 -11.85 5.45 -4.89
C LEU A 10 -10.36 5.84 -4.95
N GLN A 11 -9.84 6.08 -6.15
CA GLN A 11 -8.46 6.52 -6.35
C GLN A 11 -8.19 7.88 -5.72
N ARG A 12 -9.09 8.85 -5.95
CA ARG A 12 -8.96 10.19 -5.38
C ARG A 12 -8.93 10.15 -3.86
N LEU A 13 -9.76 9.31 -3.24
CA LEU A 13 -9.77 9.17 -1.78
C LEU A 13 -8.43 8.63 -1.26
N ILE A 14 -7.84 7.65 -1.95
CA ILE A 14 -6.52 7.10 -1.61
C ILE A 14 -5.43 8.16 -1.77
N GLU A 15 -5.45 8.92 -2.87
CA GLU A 15 -4.50 10.02 -3.11
C GLU A 15 -4.58 11.08 -2.02
N GLU A 16 -5.79 11.42 -1.55
CA GLU A 16 -6.00 12.35 -0.44
C GLU A 16 -5.39 11.82 0.87
N PHE A 17 -5.49 10.51 1.15
CA PHE A 17 -4.82 9.91 2.30
C PHE A 17 -3.30 10.01 2.20
N PHE A 18 -2.71 9.69 1.04
CA PHE A 18 -1.27 9.80 0.86
C PHE A 18 -0.77 11.24 0.91
N ALA A 19 -1.52 12.19 0.37
CA ALA A 19 -1.19 13.61 0.46
C ALA A 19 -1.15 14.08 1.93
N LYS A 20 -2.11 13.66 2.75
CA LYS A 20 -2.11 13.94 4.20
C LYS A 20 -0.93 13.29 4.90
N LEU A 21 -0.61 12.02 4.61
CA LEU A 21 0.57 11.35 5.15
C LEU A 21 1.86 12.10 4.81
N GLN A 22 2.00 12.57 3.57
CA GLN A 22 3.17 13.32 3.15
C GLN A 22 3.29 14.66 3.87
N GLN A 23 2.18 15.37 4.06
CA GLN A 23 2.15 16.63 4.82
C GLN A 23 2.60 16.40 6.28
N LEU A 24 2.07 15.35 6.94
CA LEU A 24 2.47 15.01 8.30
C LEU A 24 3.95 14.65 8.40
N ARG A 25 4.51 13.89 7.46
CA ARG A 25 5.96 13.57 7.47
C ARG A 25 6.84 14.82 7.36
N GLN A 26 6.35 15.89 6.72
CA GLN A 26 7.09 17.15 6.58
C GLN A 26 7.02 18.03 7.83
N SER A 27 6.02 17.84 8.70
CA SER A 27 5.76 18.69 9.87
C SER A 27 6.62 18.39 11.10
N GLN A 28 7.36 17.27 11.13
CA GLN A 28 8.36 16.90 12.16
C GLN A 28 7.90 16.91 13.64
N GLU A 29 6.60 16.83 13.94
CA GLU A 29 6.11 16.73 15.32
C GLU A 29 5.86 15.27 15.73
N SER A 30 6.15 14.91 16.99
CA SER A 30 5.97 13.53 17.47
C SER A 30 4.52 13.06 17.51
N ALA A 31 3.56 14.01 17.58
CA ALA A 31 2.13 13.74 17.43
C ALA A 31 1.79 13.17 16.03
N ASP A 32 2.61 13.48 15.02
CA ASP A 32 2.41 13.06 13.63
C ASP A 32 2.44 11.54 13.46
N LYS A 33 3.11 10.79 14.33
CA LYS A 33 3.20 9.32 14.20
C LYS A 33 1.88 8.62 14.51
N GLU A 34 1.13 9.09 15.50
CA GLU A 34 -0.18 8.50 15.83
C GLU A 34 -1.19 8.80 14.73
N GLU A 35 -1.22 10.05 14.24
CA GLU A 35 -2.08 10.43 13.11
C GLU A 35 -1.70 9.69 11.81
N GLN A 36 -0.41 9.46 11.56
CA GLN A 36 0.04 8.64 10.44
C GLN A 36 -0.46 7.18 10.54
N LYS A 37 -0.45 6.60 11.75
CA LYS A 37 -1.01 5.26 12.00
C LYS A 37 -2.53 5.25 11.77
N GLU A 38 -3.24 6.30 12.20
CA GLU A 38 -4.68 6.44 11.98
C GLU A 38 -5.01 6.49 10.47
N ILE A 39 -4.32 7.34 9.69
CA ILE A 39 -4.55 7.44 8.24
C ILE A 39 -4.26 6.11 7.53
N ILE A 40 -3.21 5.39 7.93
CA ILE A 40 -2.94 4.06 7.38
C ILE A 40 -4.01 3.05 7.79
N GLY A 41 -4.50 3.13 9.02
CA GLY A 41 -5.66 2.37 9.49
C GLY A 41 -6.92 2.62 8.66
N ASP A 42 -7.19 3.89 8.33
CA ASP A 42 -8.30 4.29 7.47
C ASP A 42 -8.15 3.74 6.05
N CYS A 43 -6.94 3.82 5.47
CA CYS A 43 -6.63 3.22 4.18
C CYS A 43 -6.92 1.71 4.16
N LEU A 44 -6.43 0.97 5.16
CA LEU A 44 -6.67 -0.47 5.25
C LEU A 44 -8.16 -0.78 5.44
N SER A 45 -8.84 -0.02 6.30
CA SER A 45 -10.29 -0.14 6.55
C SER A 45 -11.11 0.13 5.30
N PHE A 46 -10.68 1.08 4.47
CA PHE A 46 -11.27 1.37 3.16
C PHE A 46 -11.15 0.15 2.23
N PHE A 47 -9.97 -0.44 2.11
CA PHE A 47 -9.79 -1.64 1.27
C PHE A 47 -10.55 -2.85 1.81
N GLN A 48 -10.64 -3.00 3.13
CA GLN A 48 -11.44 -4.03 3.77
C GLN A 48 -12.93 -3.84 3.45
N SER A 49 -13.44 -2.61 3.54
CA SER A 49 -14.86 -2.30 3.32
C SER A 49 -15.28 -2.42 1.86
N HIS A 50 -14.41 -2.03 0.93
CA HIS A 50 -14.74 -2.00 -0.50
C HIS A 50 -14.36 -3.27 -1.26
N PHE A 51 -13.35 -4.00 -0.81
CA PHE A 51 -12.82 -5.19 -1.52
C PHE A 51 -12.80 -6.44 -0.63
N GLY A 52 -13.16 -6.34 0.65
CA GLY A 52 -13.19 -7.49 1.56
C GLY A 52 -11.82 -8.04 1.90
N THR A 53 -10.77 -7.21 1.83
CA THR A 53 -9.42 -7.59 2.23
C THR A 53 -9.33 -7.87 3.73
N LYS A 54 -8.41 -8.75 4.12
CA LYS A 54 -8.15 -9.18 5.49
C LYS A 54 -6.65 -9.29 5.70
N GLN A 55 -6.20 -9.11 6.93
CA GLN A 55 -4.80 -9.25 7.30
C GLN A 55 -4.23 -10.65 7.02
N SER A 56 -5.08 -11.68 7.04
CA SER A 56 -4.71 -13.07 6.75
C SER A 56 -4.75 -13.42 5.26
N ASP A 57 -5.10 -12.48 4.38
CA ASP A 57 -5.15 -12.76 2.95
C ASP A 57 -3.75 -12.94 2.39
N THR A 58 -3.61 -13.89 1.47
CA THR A 58 -2.38 -14.04 0.69
C THR A 58 -2.37 -13.05 -0.48
N ALA A 59 -1.19 -12.83 -1.09
CA ALA A 59 -1.06 -12.01 -2.30
C ALA A 59 -2.03 -12.44 -3.41
N ALA A 60 -2.20 -13.75 -3.64
CA ALA A 60 -3.14 -14.29 -4.61
C ALA A 60 -4.61 -13.89 -4.30
N MET A 61 -5.01 -14.00 -3.03
CA MET A 61 -6.37 -13.59 -2.62
C MET A 61 -6.59 -12.08 -2.78
N ILE A 62 -5.56 -11.27 -2.53
CA ILE A 62 -5.64 -9.81 -2.70
C ILE A 62 -5.75 -9.46 -4.19
N ILE A 63 -4.98 -10.12 -5.06
CA ILE A 63 -5.08 -9.96 -6.53
C ILE A 63 -6.49 -10.27 -7.03
N GLU A 64 -7.10 -11.35 -6.55
CA GLU A 64 -8.46 -11.71 -6.92
C GLU A 64 -9.50 -10.69 -6.45
N LYS A 65 -9.31 -10.11 -5.27
CA LYS A 65 -10.22 -9.10 -4.69
C LYS A 65 -10.07 -7.72 -5.33
N ILE A 66 -8.83 -7.33 -5.67
CA ILE A 66 -8.47 -6.03 -6.23
C ILE A 66 -7.96 -6.24 -7.65
N ALA A 67 -8.90 -6.42 -8.59
CA ALA A 67 -8.58 -6.67 -10.00
C ALA A 67 -8.01 -5.44 -10.72
N ASP A 68 -8.15 -4.24 -10.15
CA ASP A 68 -7.64 -3.01 -10.75
C ASP A 68 -6.15 -2.81 -10.41
N ALA A 69 -5.31 -2.72 -11.44
CA ALA A 69 -3.86 -2.68 -11.30
C ALA A 69 -3.36 -1.47 -10.50
N GLU A 70 -3.98 -0.30 -10.69
CA GLU A 70 -3.59 0.92 -9.98
C GLU A 70 -3.95 0.80 -8.50
N LEU A 71 -5.16 0.34 -8.18
CA LEU A 71 -5.56 0.11 -6.78
C LEU A 71 -4.72 -0.97 -6.09
N LEU A 72 -4.30 -2.01 -6.83
CA LEU A 72 -3.42 -3.04 -6.33
C LEU A 72 -2.02 -2.48 -6.02
N GLU A 73 -1.50 -1.61 -6.89
CA GLU A 73 -0.24 -0.90 -6.66
C GLU A 73 -0.32 -0.01 -5.42
N GLN A 74 -1.44 0.71 -5.24
CA GLN A 74 -1.69 1.51 -4.04
C GLN A 74 -1.75 0.65 -2.78
N TYR A 75 -2.36 -0.53 -2.84
CA TYR A 75 -2.39 -1.45 -1.71
C TYR A 75 -0.98 -1.89 -1.29
N ALA A 76 -0.11 -2.23 -2.26
CA ALA A 76 1.29 -2.55 -1.97
C ALA A 76 2.04 -1.37 -1.32
N LYS A 77 1.80 -0.13 -1.77
CA LYS A 77 2.35 1.09 -1.15
C LYS A 77 1.87 1.26 0.30
N ILE A 78 0.61 0.95 0.59
CA ILE A 78 0.05 1.01 1.96
C ILE A 78 0.75 0.00 2.85
N LEU A 79 0.98 -1.24 2.38
CA LEU A 79 1.66 -2.27 3.18
C LEU A 79 3.11 -1.87 3.53
N LEU A 80 3.86 -1.33 2.55
CA LEU A 80 5.20 -0.79 2.80
C LEU A 80 5.13 0.37 3.81
N THR A 81 4.25 1.33 3.58
CA THR A 81 4.13 2.51 4.45
C THR A 81 3.74 2.13 5.87
N LYS A 82 2.81 1.17 6.03
CA LYS A 82 2.45 0.60 7.33
C LYS A 82 3.70 0.07 8.01
N TYR A 83 4.49 -0.76 7.33
CA TYR A 83 5.74 -1.31 7.86
C TYR A 83 6.66 -0.21 8.38
N GLU A 84 6.84 0.90 7.67
CA GLU A 84 7.71 2.00 8.08
C GLU A 84 7.25 2.65 9.40
N ILE A 85 5.94 2.80 9.59
CA ILE A 85 5.34 3.65 10.63
C ILE A 85 4.99 2.85 11.90
N VAL A 86 4.61 1.57 11.78
CA VAL A 86 4.24 0.75 12.94
C VAL A 86 5.47 0.27 13.71
N ASP A 87 5.34 0.14 15.03
CA ASP A 87 6.42 -0.33 15.88
C ASP A 87 6.62 -1.85 15.74
N LEU A 88 5.51 -2.61 15.63
CA LEU A 88 5.55 -4.05 15.40
C LEU A 88 5.65 -4.35 13.91
N LYS A 89 6.87 -4.65 13.45
CA LYS A 89 7.18 -4.94 12.05
C LYS A 89 6.62 -6.30 11.62
N GLU A 90 5.71 -6.30 10.65
CA GLU A 90 5.13 -7.50 10.05
C GLU A 90 5.80 -7.80 8.70
N ILE A 91 6.96 -8.46 8.73
CA ILE A 91 7.77 -8.73 7.52
C ILE A 91 6.98 -9.53 6.47
N ASP A 92 6.09 -10.43 6.88
CA ASP A 92 5.24 -11.19 5.95
C ASP A 92 4.40 -10.29 5.04
N GLN A 93 3.99 -9.11 5.53
CA GLN A 93 3.24 -8.14 4.72
C GLN A 93 4.11 -7.46 3.66
N LEU A 94 5.43 -7.34 3.89
CA LEU A 94 6.35 -6.86 2.87
C LEU A 94 6.54 -7.89 1.75
N TYR A 95 6.60 -9.19 2.09
CA TYR A 95 6.62 -10.25 1.07
C TYR A 95 5.32 -10.25 0.24
N ILE A 96 4.17 -10.07 0.90
CA ILE A 96 2.89 -9.88 0.18
C ILE A 96 2.99 -8.68 -0.76
N ALA A 97 3.43 -7.52 -0.27
CA ALA A 97 3.58 -6.31 -1.08
C ALA A 97 4.50 -6.54 -2.30
N LEU A 98 5.63 -7.24 -2.11
CA LEU A 98 6.56 -7.56 -3.17
C LEU A 98 5.94 -8.48 -4.22
N ASP A 99 5.18 -9.49 -3.80
CA ASP A 99 4.49 -10.41 -4.71
C ASP A 99 3.41 -9.69 -5.53
N LEU A 100 2.69 -8.73 -4.94
CA LEU A 100 1.74 -7.89 -5.66
C LEU A 100 2.44 -7.05 -6.74
N VAL A 101 3.59 -6.44 -6.41
CA VAL A 101 4.35 -5.63 -7.37
C VAL A 101 4.92 -6.47 -8.49
N ARG A 102 5.45 -7.67 -8.19
CA ARG A 102 5.92 -8.63 -9.20
C ARG A 102 4.80 -9.10 -10.11
N TYR A 103 3.61 -9.35 -9.56
CA TYR A 103 2.43 -9.65 -10.37
C TYR A 103 2.12 -8.50 -11.33
N LEU A 104 2.13 -7.25 -10.85
CA LEU A 104 1.88 -6.06 -11.66
C LEU A 104 2.91 -5.86 -12.78
N GLU A 105 4.20 -6.14 -12.54
CA GLU A 105 5.24 -6.09 -13.59
C GLU A 105 4.96 -7.06 -14.75
N VAL A 106 4.36 -8.21 -14.47
CA VAL A 106 4.03 -9.22 -15.49
C VAL A 106 2.68 -8.91 -16.16
N TYR A 107 1.70 -8.50 -15.36
CA TYR A 107 0.32 -8.32 -15.80
C TYR A 107 0.10 -7.00 -16.53
N ASP A 108 0.62 -5.89 -16.02
CA ASP A 108 0.48 -4.57 -16.60
C ASP A 108 1.77 -4.13 -17.31
N LYS A 109 1.71 -4.12 -18.64
CA LYS A 109 2.83 -3.75 -19.53
C LYS A 109 3.10 -2.25 -19.59
N THR A 110 2.28 -1.44 -18.92
CA THR A 110 2.51 -0.01 -18.82
C THR A 110 3.72 0.23 -17.93
N TYR A 111 4.73 0.93 -18.47
CA TYR A 111 5.89 1.32 -17.68
C TYR A 111 5.47 2.26 -16.56
N SER A 112 5.86 1.92 -15.33
CA SER A 112 5.66 2.75 -14.14
C SER A 112 7.00 2.88 -13.40
N TRP A 113 7.50 4.12 -13.33
CA TRP A 113 8.69 4.43 -12.55
C TRP A 113 8.44 4.20 -11.05
N ASP A 114 7.27 4.60 -10.56
CA ASP A 114 6.87 4.43 -9.16
C ASP A 114 6.81 2.96 -8.76
N ARG A 115 6.38 2.08 -9.67
CA ARG A 115 6.38 0.63 -9.45
C ARG A 115 7.81 0.08 -9.32
N THR A 116 8.72 0.55 -10.17
CA THR A 116 10.14 0.18 -10.09
C THR A 116 10.74 0.61 -8.75
N ILE A 117 10.51 1.86 -8.33
CA ILE A 117 10.98 2.35 -7.03
C ILE A 117 10.41 1.51 -5.89
N LEU A 118 9.10 1.29 -5.88
CA LEU A 118 8.42 0.53 -4.84
C LEU A 118 9.02 -0.88 -4.68
N LYS A 119 9.30 -1.55 -5.80
CA LYS A 119 9.96 -2.87 -5.79
C LYS A 119 11.35 -2.80 -5.17
N GLU A 120 12.17 -1.85 -5.59
CA GLU A 120 13.54 -1.73 -5.09
C GLU A 120 13.56 -1.36 -3.60
N ASP A 121 12.64 -0.51 -3.14
CA ASP A 121 12.49 -0.19 -1.71
C ASP A 121 12.09 -1.43 -0.89
N LEU A 122 11.14 -2.22 -1.39
CA LEU A 122 10.74 -3.49 -0.77
C LEU A 122 11.90 -4.49 -0.71
N LEU A 123 12.62 -4.68 -1.82
CA LEU A 123 13.78 -5.57 -1.87
C LEU A 123 14.88 -5.11 -0.91
N ARG A 124 15.19 -3.82 -0.89
CA ARG A 124 16.19 -3.26 0.02
C ARG A 124 15.84 -3.56 1.47
N ILE A 125 14.58 -3.36 1.87
CA ILE A 125 14.16 -3.62 3.26
C ILE A 125 14.21 -5.12 3.56
N LEU A 126 13.78 -5.97 2.64
CA LEU A 126 13.80 -7.43 2.82
C LEU A 126 15.22 -8.03 2.81
N ASP A 127 16.16 -7.43 2.08
CA ASP A 127 17.57 -7.84 2.02
C ASP A 127 18.40 -7.29 3.18
N THR A 128 17.90 -6.28 3.88
CA THR A 128 18.52 -5.78 5.10
C THR A 128 17.89 -6.53 6.27
N PRO A 129 18.54 -7.57 6.84
CA PRO A 129 17.99 -8.21 8.03
C PRO A 129 17.87 -7.14 9.11
N ASP A 130 16.64 -6.83 9.52
CA ASP A 130 16.40 -6.07 10.74
C ASP A 130 17.10 -6.87 11.85
N GLU A 131 18.20 -6.32 12.38
CA GLU A 131 18.81 -6.77 13.63
C GLU A 131 17.77 -6.57 14.74
N ASN A 132 16.94 -7.58 14.96
CA ASN A 132 16.11 -7.75 16.16
C ASN A 132 16.28 -9.17 16.69
#